data_AF-A0A559N6L3-F1
#
_entry.id   AF-A0A559N6L3-F1
#
_cell.length_a   1.000
_cell.length_b   1.000
_cell.length_c   1.000
_cell.angle_alpha   90.00
_cell.angle_beta   90.00
_cell.angle_gamma   90.00
#
_symmetry.space_group_name_H-M   'P 1'
#
loop_
_entity.id
_entity.type
_entity.pdbx_description
1 polymer ?
#
loop_
_entity_poly.entity_id
_entity_poly.type
_entity_poly.pdbx_seq_one_letter_code
_entity_poly.pdbx_strand_id
1 'polypeptide(L)'
;MKKIIFKLMLLAPIVISYGQIDPNLLLGLTTATSAEISGITGSLEGSILYNTDEKRIYLYNSSLWQKIPDITDLIPATYTPGSILYTNSSGEPEEDNNQIYWNSTNNRLGIGTNTPTNKVQVTGAIRSAGLLNSDGNQGEPSFRFNGDTDTGMYRTATNELNFSVGNKEAIRIDKYSSTNSQVLISERLGIGFNLPEDLAYSGENAHSTLDVKGSVSTAIDVTSGDLALDETHHTIILGGAHNITLPDASTCKGRIYIIKNPILFGIGITANISTYKSLLGLDVNLIISQKTIWLQSDGTDWQQIQ
;
A
#
# COMPACT_ATOMS: atom_id res chain seq x y z
N MET A 1 75.06 38.81 53.03
CA MET A 1 75.95 37.67 52.68
C MET A 1 75.45 37.04 51.39
N LYS A 2 76.35 36.82 50.41
CA LYS A 2 76.39 35.74 49.38
C LYS A 2 75.16 35.59 48.44
N LYS A 3 75.29 35.85 47.12
CA LYS A 3 75.81 34.94 46.05
C LYS A 3 74.86 33.74 45.80
N ILE A 4 74.44 33.27 44.61
CA ILE A 4 74.74 33.52 43.18
C ILE A 4 74.01 32.39 42.36
N ILE A 5 73.81 32.56 41.03
CA ILE A 5 73.57 31.53 39.95
C ILE A 5 72.15 30.91 39.88
N PHE A 6 71.29 31.18 38.89
CA PHE A 6 71.34 31.08 37.41
C PHE A 6 71.41 29.64 36.87
N LYS A 7 70.27 29.09 36.45
CA LYS A 7 70.21 28.02 35.43
C LYS A 7 69.38 28.50 34.25
N LEU A 8 70.11 28.65 33.16
CA LEU A 8 69.69 28.94 31.80
C LEU A 8 69.18 27.65 31.12
N MET A 9 68.42 27.82 30.03
CA MET A 9 67.86 26.81 29.10
C MET A 9 66.54 26.19 29.59
N LEU A 10 65.41 26.25 28.88
CA LEU A 10 65.21 26.23 27.44
C LEU A 10 63.80 26.80 27.16
N LEU A 11 63.66 28.09 26.86
CA LEU A 11 62.46 28.60 26.20
C LEU A 11 62.86 28.90 24.76
N ALA A 12 62.72 27.91 23.89
CA ALA A 12 62.65 28.19 22.46
C ALA A 12 61.34 28.94 22.23
N PRO A 13 61.33 30.21 21.81
CA PRO A 13 60.11 30.79 21.30
C PRO A 13 59.74 30.02 20.05
N ILE A 14 58.57 29.39 20.06
CA ILE A 14 57.90 28.92 18.85
C ILE A 14 57.67 30.19 18.02
N VAL A 15 58.56 30.46 17.06
CA VAL A 15 58.35 31.52 16.08
C VAL A 15 57.31 30.98 15.11
N ILE A 16 56.06 31.36 15.33
CA ILE A 16 55.01 31.21 14.33
C ILE A 16 55.29 32.32 13.30
N SER A 17 56.08 32.01 12.27
CA SER A 17 56.20 32.90 11.12
C SER A 17 54.93 32.77 10.30
N TYR A 18 54.04 33.75 10.40
CA TYR A 18 53.06 33.97 9.35
C TYR A 18 53.83 34.54 8.16
N GLY A 19 54.05 33.73 7.13
CA GLY A 19 54.55 34.22 5.85
C GLY A 19 53.48 35.04 5.16
N GLN A 20 53.23 36.25 5.64
CA GLN A 20 52.31 37.17 5.01
C GLN A 20 53.08 37.96 3.95
N ILE A 21 52.57 37.95 2.71
CA ILE A 21 53.11 38.79 1.64
C ILE A 21 52.93 40.25 2.05
N ASP A 22 53.98 41.06 1.91
CA ASP A 22 53.91 42.50 2.16
C ASP A 22 52.80 43.11 1.27
N PRO A 23 51.87 43.91 1.81
CA PRO A 23 50.85 44.57 1.00
C PRO A 23 51.44 45.40 -0.16
N ASN A 24 52.69 45.85 -0.05
CA ASN A 24 53.40 46.58 -1.10
C ASN A 24 54.07 45.69 -2.17
N LEU A 25 54.06 44.37 -1.98
CA LEU A 25 54.55 43.37 -2.95
C LEU A 25 53.41 42.81 -3.84
N LEU A 26 52.18 43.32 -3.69
CA LEU A 26 51.05 42.94 -4.53
C LEU A 26 51.13 43.65 -5.89
N LEU A 27 51.05 42.89 -6.98
CA LEU A 27 50.80 43.45 -8.31
C LEU A 27 49.39 44.05 -8.33
N GLY A 28 49.30 45.37 -8.39
CA GLY A 28 48.03 46.09 -8.52
C GLY A 28 47.48 46.00 -9.94
N LEU A 29 46.17 45.86 -10.06
CA LEU A 29 45.46 46.06 -11.32
C LEU A 29 45.09 47.53 -11.47
N THR A 30 45.03 48.03 -12.71
CA THR A 30 44.41 49.32 -13.00
C THR A 30 42.96 49.29 -12.52
N THR A 31 42.52 50.31 -11.80
CA THR A 31 41.16 50.42 -11.28
C THR A 31 40.35 51.45 -12.07
N ALA A 32 39.08 51.19 -12.32
CA ALA A 32 38.17 52.13 -12.97
C ALA A 32 36.71 51.84 -12.57
N THR A 33 35.83 52.84 -12.65
CA THR A 33 34.37 52.69 -12.50
C THR A 33 33.77 51.98 -13.72
N SER A 34 32.54 51.44 -13.60
CA SER A 34 31.84 50.82 -14.73
C SER A 34 31.69 51.79 -15.91
N ALA A 35 31.45 53.08 -15.62
CA ALA A 35 31.35 54.13 -16.63
C ALA A 35 32.69 54.37 -17.34
N GLU A 36 33.80 54.47 -16.60
CA GLU A 36 35.13 54.66 -17.17
C GLU A 36 35.55 53.46 -18.03
N ILE A 37 35.30 52.25 -17.57
CA ILE A 37 35.61 51.00 -18.29
C ILE A 37 34.88 50.96 -19.64
N SER A 38 33.60 51.38 -19.67
CA SER A 38 32.80 51.42 -20.91
C SER A 38 33.33 52.44 -21.93
N GLY A 39 34.06 53.46 -21.47
CA GLY A 39 34.65 54.51 -22.31
C GLY A 39 36.07 54.22 -22.81
N ILE A 40 36.70 53.12 -22.38
CA ILE A 40 38.05 52.75 -22.81
C ILE A 40 38.00 52.34 -24.29
N THR A 41 38.81 52.99 -25.12
CA THR A 41 38.99 52.64 -26.54
C THR A 41 40.39 52.07 -26.79
N GLY A 42 40.55 51.23 -27.81
CA GLY A 42 41.84 50.66 -28.20
C GLY A 42 42.41 49.58 -27.27
N SER A 43 41.57 48.94 -26.45
CA SER A 43 41.99 47.83 -25.58
C SER A 43 42.44 46.61 -26.39
N LEU A 44 43.46 45.91 -25.91
CA LEU A 44 43.91 44.63 -26.47
C LEU A 44 43.14 43.49 -25.82
N GLU A 45 42.77 42.46 -26.60
CA GLU A 45 42.16 41.24 -26.06
C GLU A 45 43.02 40.63 -24.94
N GLY A 46 42.37 40.22 -23.85
CA GLY A 46 43.03 39.69 -22.66
C GLY A 46 43.54 40.75 -21.68
N SER A 47 43.32 42.05 -21.97
CA SER A 47 43.57 43.11 -20.98
C SER A 47 42.71 42.90 -19.73
N ILE A 48 43.26 43.18 -18.56
CA ILE A 48 42.61 42.97 -17.26
C ILE A 48 42.64 44.28 -16.46
N LEU A 49 41.53 44.62 -15.82
CA LEU A 49 41.44 45.71 -14.85
C LEU A 49 40.48 45.36 -13.71
N TYR A 50 40.46 46.17 -12.66
CA TYR A 50 39.53 46.04 -11.54
C TYR A 50 38.43 47.11 -11.61
N ASN A 51 37.18 46.67 -11.66
CA ASN A 51 36.02 47.54 -11.58
C ASN A 51 35.71 47.89 -10.12
N THR A 52 35.71 49.18 -9.80
CA THR A 52 35.49 49.65 -8.41
C THR A 52 34.01 49.68 -8.00
N ASP A 53 33.08 49.80 -8.94
CA ASP A 53 31.65 49.84 -8.66
C ASP A 53 31.13 48.43 -8.36
N GLU A 54 31.48 47.45 -9.21
CA GLU A 54 31.08 46.05 -9.03
C GLU A 54 32.04 45.26 -8.13
N LYS A 55 33.22 45.80 -7.82
CA LYS A 55 34.29 45.15 -7.04
C LYS A 55 34.76 43.83 -7.66
N ARG A 56 34.86 43.80 -8.99
CA ARG A 56 35.17 42.61 -9.80
C ARG A 56 36.32 42.87 -10.76
N ILE A 57 37.02 41.81 -11.14
CA ILE A 57 37.99 41.86 -12.24
C ILE A 57 37.23 41.79 -13.56
N TYR A 58 37.62 42.63 -14.52
CA TYR A 58 37.10 42.62 -15.89
C TYR A 58 38.20 42.21 -16.86
N LEU A 59 37.81 41.46 -17.89
CA LEU A 59 38.65 41.06 -19.01
C LEU A 59 38.08 41.64 -20.30
N TYR A 60 38.94 42.18 -21.16
CA TYR A 60 38.55 42.63 -22.48
C TYR A 60 38.53 41.46 -23.46
N ASN A 61 37.35 41.12 -24.00
CA ASN A 61 37.13 39.92 -24.83
C ASN A 61 37.23 40.18 -26.35
N SER A 62 38.06 41.15 -26.77
CA SER A 62 38.18 41.67 -28.14
C SER A 62 37.03 42.57 -28.62
N SER A 63 35.91 42.61 -27.91
CA SER A 63 34.77 43.47 -28.26
C SER A 63 34.40 44.43 -27.13
N LEU A 64 34.24 43.90 -25.92
CA LEU A 64 33.73 44.59 -24.75
C LEU A 64 34.59 44.23 -23.53
N TRP A 65 34.53 45.08 -22.50
CA TRP A 65 34.96 44.68 -21.16
C TRP A 65 33.86 43.84 -20.52
N GLN A 66 34.18 42.60 -20.17
CA GLN A 66 33.26 41.67 -19.51
C GLN A 66 33.78 41.34 -18.12
N LYS A 67 32.88 41.31 -17.13
CA LYS A 67 33.24 40.84 -15.79
C LYS A 67 33.70 39.38 -15.85
N ILE A 68 34.78 39.06 -15.15
CA ILE A 68 35.14 37.67 -14.87
C ILE A 68 34.11 37.14 -13.87
N PRO A 69 33.30 36.13 -14.21
CA PRO A 69 32.25 35.64 -13.33
C PRO A 69 32.83 35.08 -12.04
N ASP A 70 32.17 35.36 -10.91
CA ASP A 70 32.39 34.61 -9.68
C ASP A 70 31.28 33.57 -9.45
N ILE A 71 31.36 32.87 -8.32
CA ILE A 71 30.37 31.84 -7.95
C ILE A 71 28.94 32.39 -7.81
N THR A 72 28.79 33.68 -7.49
CA THR A 72 27.48 34.35 -7.35
C THR A 72 26.93 34.83 -8.69
N ASP A 73 27.79 35.04 -9.68
CA ASP A 73 27.40 35.29 -11.08
C ASP A 73 27.06 33.99 -11.83
N LEU A 74 27.63 32.86 -11.38
CA LEU A 74 27.41 31.51 -11.92
C LEU A 74 26.18 30.81 -11.31
N ILE A 75 25.69 31.26 -10.15
CA ILE A 75 24.47 30.76 -9.50
C ILE A 75 23.49 31.94 -9.47
N PRO A 76 22.48 31.99 -10.36
CA PRO A 76 21.59 33.13 -10.48
C PRO A 76 21.03 33.60 -9.14
N ALA A 77 20.93 34.92 -8.99
CA ALA A 77 20.43 35.55 -7.77
C ALA A 77 18.96 35.17 -7.51
N THR A 78 18.77 34.49 -6.36
CA THR A 78 17.54 34.26 -5.60
C THR A 78 16.50 33.30 -6.20
N TYR A 79 16.86 32.01 -6.30
CA TYR A 79 15.87 30.94 -6.27
C TYR A 79 15.03 30.97 -4.99
N THR A 80 13.80 30.50 -5.08
CA THR A 80 12.91 30.44 -3.91
C THR A 80 13.44 29.40 -2.91
N PRO A 81 13.49 29.69 -1.60
CA PRO A 81 13.87 28.68 -0.62
C PRO A 81 12.99 27.42 -0.72
N GLY A 82 13.62 26.25 -0.84
CA GLY A 82 12.92 24.97 -1.02
C GLY A 82 12.76 24.53 -2.47
N SER A 83 13.21 25.33 -3.44
CA SER A 83 13.18 24.96 -4.85
C SER A 83 14.11 23.79 -5.17
N ILE A 84 13.62 22.90 -6.03
CA ILE A 84 14.41 21.87 -6.67
C ILE A 84 14.68 22.36 -8.10
N LEU A 85 15.94 22.62 -8.41
CA LEU A 85 16.35 23.17 -9.70
C LEU A 85 16.40 22.08 -10.78
N TYR A 86 15.99 22.42 -11.99
CA TYR A 86 16.14 21.61 -13.20
C TYR A 86 16.70 22.44 -14.34
N THR A 87 17.08 21.82 -15.46
CA THR A 87 17.57 22.54 -16.63
C THR A 87 16.44 22.81 -17.60
N ASN A 88 16.32 24.05 -18.06
CA ASN A 88 15.34 24.45 -19.05
C ASN A 88 15.75 24.02 -20.48
N SER A 89 14.91 24.36 -21.46
CA SER A 89 15.16 24.03 -22.88
C SER A 89 16.43 24.67 -23.48
N SER A 90 16.97 25.71 -22.85
CA SER A 90 18.22 26.37 -23.22
C SER A 90 19.43 25.82 -22.47
N GLY A 91 19.24 24.88 -21.54
CA GLY A 91 20.32 24.31 -20.71
C GLY A 91 20.66 25.11 -19.45
N GLU A 92 19.92 26.18 -19.16
CA GLU A 92 20.12 27.02 -17.98
C GLU A 92 19.34 26.47 -16.77
N PRO A 93 19.80 26.67 -15.53
CA PRO A 93 19.04 26.26 -14.36
C PRO A 93 17.74 27.08 -14.22
N GLU A 94 16.65 26.40 -13.89
CA GLU A 94 15.29 26.94 -13.72
C GLU A 94 14.61 26.27 -12.51
N GLU A 95 13.57 26.90 -11.98
CA GLU A 95 12.69 26.36 -10.94
C GLU A 95 11.21 26.46 -11.34
N ASP A 96 10.41 25.49 -10.92
CA ASP A 96 8.94 25.57 -10.97
C ASP A 96 8.38 24.89 -9.73
N ASN A 97 8.16 25.73 -8.71
CA ASN A 97 7.68 25.28 -7.40
C ASN A 97 6.23 24.77 -7.43
N ASN A 98 5.48 24.98 -8.52
CA ASN A 98 4.17 24.36 -8.68
C ASN A 98 4.27 22.92 -9.19
N GLN A 99 5.38 22.53 -9.83
CA GLN A 99 5.61 21.19 -10.37
C GLN A 99 6.43 20.31 -9.43
N ILE A 100 7.50 20.82 -8.83
CA ILE A 100 8.32 20.07 -7.88
C ILE A 100 8.87 21.00 -6.80
N TYR A 101 8.65 20.65 -5.53
CA TYR A 101 8.99 21.54 -4.42
C TYR A 101 9.36 20.77 -3.15
N TRP A 102 10.44 21.21 -2.49
CA TRP A 102 10.78 20.76 -1.14
C TRP A 102 10.29 21.77 -0.11
N ASN A 103 9.23 21.42 0.60
CA ASN A 103 8.74 22.20 1.73
C ASN A 103 9.67 22.01 2.94
N SER A 104 10.70 22.84 3.04
CA SER A 104 11.73 22.77 4.08
C SER A 104 11.18 23.00 5.50
N THR A 105 10.10 23.78 5.64
CA THR A 105 9.43 24.01 6.93
C THR A 105 8.87 22.71 7.52
N ASN A 106 8.27 21.85 6.68
CA ASN A 106 7.62 20.61 7.12
C ASN A 106 8.40 19.33 6.76
N ASN A 107 9.53 19.47 6.05
CA ASN A 107 10.33 18.38 5.49
C ASN A 107 9.48 17.42 4.64
N ARG A 108 8.91 17.94 3.54
CA ARG A 108 8.01 17.22 2.63
C ARG A 108 8.33 17.53 1.16
N LEU A 109 8.26 16.51 0.31
CA LEU A 109 8.35 16.65 -1.15
C LEU A 109 6.95 16.76 -1.76
N GLY A 110 6.72 17.81 -2.53
CA GLY A 110 5.52 17.98 -3.36
C GLY A 110 5.86 17.82 -4.84
N ILE A 111 5.00 17.10 -5.57
CA ILE A 111 4.99 17.01 -7.02
C ILE A 111 3.61 17.48 -7.48
N GLY A 112 3.51 18.55 -8.27
CA GLY A 112 2.26 19.21 -8.60
C GLY A 112 1.64 20.00 -7.42
N THR A 113 2.41 20.30 -6.37
CA THR A 113 1.99 21.12 -5.22
C THR A 113 3.20 21.65 -4.44
N ASN A 114 3.10 22.87 -3.90
CA ASN A 114 4.06 23.47 -2.96
C ASN A 114 3.62 23.36 -1.48
N THR A 115 2.42 22.84 -1.23
CA THR A 115 1.81 22.70 0.11
C THR A 115 1.47 21.24 0.43
N PRO A 116 2.45 20.31 0.34
CA PRO A 116 2.19 18.90 0.58
C PRO A 116 1.70 18.64 2.02
N THR A 117 0.69 17.78 2.17
CA THR A 117 0.15 17.34 3.46
C THR A 117 0.79 16.05 3.97
N ASN A 118 1.40 15.27 3.07
CA ASN A 118 2.15 14.04 3.35
C ASN A 118 3.66 14.19 3.10
N LYS A 119 4.46 13.24 3.57
CA LYS A 119 5.93 13.27 3.38
C LYS A 119 6.35 13.35 1.91
N VAL A 120 5.65 12.63 1.06
CA VAL A 120 5.65 12.82 -0.38
C VAL A 120 4.19 12.96 -0.79
N GLN A 121 3.86 14.01 -1.54
CA GLN A 121 2.56 14.16 -2.16
C GLN A 121 2.73 14.39 -3.65
N VAL A 122 2.03 13.60 -4.45
CA VAL A 122 1.90 13.82 -5.88
C VAL A 122 0.45 14.22 -6.15
N THR A 123 0.26 15.40 -6.71
CA THR A 123 -1.05 15.83 -7.24
C THR A 123 -1.23 15.19 -8.62
N GLY A 124 -2.03 14.14 -8.69
CA GLY A 124 -2.31 13.41 -9.94
C GLY A 124 -2.06 11.91 -9.83
N ALA A 125 -2.03 11.23 -10.97
CA ALA A 125 -1.83 9.79 -11.03
C ALA A 125 -0.35 9.41 -10.94
N ILE A 126 -0.03 8.37 -10.18
CA ILE A 126 1.30 7.78 -10.10
C ILE A 126 1.30 6.45 -10.83
N ARG A 127 2.26 6.24 -11.74
CA ARG A 127 2.60 4.92 -12.27
C ARG A 127 3.88 4.44 -11.61
N SER A 128 3.79 3.43 -10.74
CA SER A 128 4.94 2.76 -10.13
C SER A 128 5.08 1.34 -10.66
N ALA A 129 6.31 0.80 -10.65
CA ALA A 129 6.53 -0.62 -10.95
C ALA A 129 6.03 -1.54 -9.82
N GLY A 130 6.00 -1.02 -8.58
CA GLY A 130 5.45 -1.68 -7.40
C GLY A 130 5.41 -0.72 -6.22
N LEU A 131 4.64 -1.07 -5.20
CA LEU A 131 4.57 -0.37 -3.91
C LEU A 131 4.90 -1.37 -2.80
N LEU A 132 5.97 -1.09 -2.06
CA LEU A 132 6.34 -1.82 -0.85
C LEU A 132 5.86 -1.02 0.35
N ASN A 133 4.62 -1.28 0.76
CA ASN A 133 4.00 -0.60 1.89
C ASN A 133 4.39 -1.28 3.22
N SER A 134 4.19 -0.56 4.33
CA SER A 134 4.20 -1.17 5.66
C SER A 134 3.04 -2.15 5.81
N ASP A 135 3.05 -2.92 6.90
CA ASP A 135 1.97 -3.88 7.18
C ASP A 135 0.64 -3.17 7.47
N GLY A 136 0.72 -1.98 8.08
CA GLY A 136 -0.46 -1.28 8.60
C GLY A 136 -1.08 -2.02 9.79
N ASN A 137 -2.25 -1.56 10.21
CA ASN A 137 -3.11 -2.24 11.17
C ASN A 137 -4.58 -1.86 10.93
N GLN A 138 -5.49 -2.46 11.69
CA GLN A 138 -6.93 -2.24 11.54
C GLN A 138 -7.36 -0.76 11.62
N GLY A 139 -6.70 0.06 12.45
CA GLY A 139 -7.01 1.48 12.61
C GLY A 139 -6.14 2.41 11.77
N GLU A 140 -5.07 1.89 11.17
CA GLU A 140 -4.20 2.62 10.24
C GLU A 140 -3.71 1.68 9.13
N PRO A 141 -4.56 1.41 8.12
CA PRO A 141 -4.20 0.52 7.02
C PRO A 141 -3.09 1.11 6.15
N SER A 142 -2.29 0.25 5.51
CA SER A 142 -1.13 0.71 4.75
C SER A 142 -1.51 1.32 3.39
N PHE A 143 -2.62 0.85 2.80
CA PHE A 143 -3.34 1.56 1.76
C PHE A 143 -4.61 2.14 2.35
N ARG A 144 -4.75 3.46 2.33
CA ARG A 144 -5.84 4.22 2.98
C ARG A 144 -6.10 5.52 2.25
N PHE A 145 -7.17 6.22 2.61
CA PHE A 145 -7.64 7.39 1.89
C PHE A 145 -7.38 8.68 2.66
N ASN A 146 -7.22 9.80 1.94
CA ASN A 146 -7.08 11.10 2.57
C ASN A 146 -8.39 11.50 3.27
N GLY A 147 -8.33 11.76 4.57
CA GLY A 147 -9.51 12.09 5.38
C GLY A 147 -10.28 10.87 5.92
N ASP A 148 -9.92 9.65 5.51
CA ASP A 148 -10.46 8.39 6.01
C ASP A 148 -9.30 7.41 6.23
N THR A 149 -8.66 7.55 7.40
CA THR A 149 -7.39 6.88 7.70
C THR A 149 -7.56 5.49 8.28
N ASP A 150 -8.78 5.06 8.60
CA ASP A 150 -9.11 3.77 9.21
C ASP A 150 -9.89 2.83 8.27
N THR A 151 -10.16 3.27 7.04
CA THR A 151 -10.67 2.46 5.94
C THR A 151 -9.59 2.17 4.91
N GLY A 152 -9.40 0.91 4.55
CA GLY A 152 -8.32 0.55 3.62
C GLY A 152 -7.91 -0.92 3.65
N MET A 153 -6.66 -1.18 3.25
CA MET A 153 -6.06 -2.50 3.18
C MET A 153 -4.80 -2.58 4.06
N TYR A 154 -4.67 -3.66 4.82
CA TYR A 154 -3.54 -3.95 5.71
C TYR A 154 -3.24 -5.45 5.74
N ARG A 155 -2.20 -5.85 6.46
CA ARG A 155 -1.92 -7.26 6.76
C ARG A 155 -1.56 -7.44 8.23
N THR A 156 -2.01 -8.54 8.83
CA THR A 156 -1.68 -8.91 10.22
C THR A 156 -0.58 -9.95 10.33
N ALA A 157 -0.42 -10.79 9.30
CA ALA A 157 0.62 -11.80 9.22
C ALA A 157 1.10 -11.99 7.77
N THR A 158 2.01 -12.94 7.58
CA THR A 158 2.48 -13.34 6.24
C THR A 158 1.38 -14.11 5.51
N ASN A 159 1.20 -13.85 4.21
CA ASN A 159 0.16 -14.47 3.38
C ASN A 159 -1.28 -14.16 3.82
N GLU A 160 -1.49 -12.96 4.38
CA GLU A 160 -2.81 -12.44 4.73
C GLU A 160 -3.02 -11.07 4.09
N LEU A 161 -4.27 -10.79 3.72
CA LEU A 161 -4.72 -9.47 3.29
C LEU A 161 -6.04 -9.15 3.99
N ASN A 162 -6.12 -8.00 4.63
CA ASN A 162 -7.24 -7.58 5.43
C ASN A 162 -7.79 -6.27 4.87
N PHE A 163 -9.11 -6.13 4.89
CA PHE A 163 -9.82 -4.90 4.55
C PHE A 163 -10.45 -4.33 5.82
N SER A 164 -10.18 -3.07 6.12
CA SER A 164 -10.88 -2.36 7.19
C SER A 164 -11.86 -1.33 6.64
N VAL A 165 -12.94 -1.13 7.38
CA VAL A 165 -13.90 -0.04 7.19
C VAL A 165 -14.19 0.55 8.55
N GLY A 166 -13.84 1.82 8.78
CA GLY A 166 -14.07 2.50 10.06
C GLY A 166 -13.45 1.78 11.26
N ASN A 167 -12.18 1.37 11.16
CA ASN A 167 -11.45 0.64 12.22
C ASN A 167 -12.08 -0.72 12.59
N LYS A 168 -12.81 -1.35 11.66
CA LYS A 168 -13.33 -2.72 11.78
C LYS A 168 -12.83 -3.58 10.63
N GLU A 169 -12.42 -4.80 10.93
CA GLU A 169 -12.01 -5.75 9.91
C GLU A 169 -13.26 -6.30 9.23
N ALA A 170 -13.49 -5.87 7.99
CA ALA A 170 -14.65 -6.28 7.22
C ALA A 170 -14.42 -7.64 6.54
N ILE A 171 -13.24 -7.82 5.94
CA ILE A 171 -12.86 -9.03 5.20
C ILE A 171 -11.41 -9.37 5.51
N ARG A 172 -11.13 -10.64 5.74
CA ARG A 172 -9.76 -11.19 5.71
C ARG A 172 -9.65 -12.27 4.66
N ILE A 173 -8.58 -12.21 3.88
CA ILE A 173 -8.18 -13.26 2.94
C ILE A 173 -6.88 -13.84 3.48
N ASP A 174 -6.93 -15.06 4.00
CA ASP A 174 -5.79 -15.71 4.63
C ASP A 174 -5.47 -17.05 3.98
N LYS A 175 -4.17 -17.33 3.86
CA LYS A 175 -3.66 -18.66 3.54
C LYS A 175 -3.61 -19.49 4.82
N TYR A 176 -4.70 -20.16 5.15
CA TYR A 176 -4.80 -20.96 6.37
C TYR A 176 -4.03 -22.30 6.32
N SER A 177 -3.62 -22.76 5.13
CA SER A 177 -2.78 -23.95 4.95
C SER A 177 -1.78 -23.77 3.80
N SER A 178 -0.84 -24.70 3.60
CA SER A 178 0.17 -24.59 2.54
C SER A 178 -0.41 -24.55 1.12
N THR A 179 -1.63 -25.04 0.90
CA THR A 179 -2.27 -25.15 -0.42
C THR A 179 -3.54 -24.33 -0.57
N ASN A 180 -4.21 -23.94 0.51
CA ASN A 180 -5.54 -23.33 0.46
C ASN A 180 -5.56 -21.92 1.06
N SER A 181 -6.38 -21.06 0.47
CA SER A 181 -6.79 -19.76 1.00
C SER A 181 -8.28 -19.76 1.31
N GLN A 182 -8.71 -18.88 2.21
CA GLN A 182 -10.12 -18.66 2.53
C GLN A 182 -10.43 -17.17 2.58
N VAL A 183 -11.73 -16.84 2.54
CA VAL A 183 -12.24 -15.51 2.81
C VAL A 183 -13.06 -15.59 4.08
N LEU A 184 -12.62 -14.86 5.11
CA LEU A 184 -13.29 -14.74 6.39
C LEU A 184 -14.06 -13.42 6.42
N ILE A 185 -15.32 -13.49 6.82
CA ILE A 185 -16.20 -12.34 7.01
C ILE A 185 -16.60 -12.33 8.49
N SER A 186 -16.14 -11.33 9.21
CA SER A 186 -16.27 -11.27 10.67
C SER A 186 -17.72 -11.11 11.14
N GLU A 187 -18.58 -10.52 10.30
CA GLU A 187 -19.96 -10.22 10.66
C GLU A 187 -20.96 -10.84 9.67
N ARG A 188 -21.24 -10.16 8.56
CA ARG A 188 -22.34 -10.51 7.66
C ARG A 188 -21.91 -10.45 6.20
N LEU A 189 -22.32 -11.45 5.42
CA LEU A 189 -22.18 -11.49 3.97
C LEU A 189 -23.56 -11.34 3.31
N GLY A 190 -23.77 -10.19 2.67
CA GLY A 190 -24.91 -9.99 1.78
C GLY A 190 -24.53 -10.30 0.33
N ILE A 191 -25.35 -11.09 -0.37
CA ILE A 191 -25.19 -11.37 -1.80
C ILE A 191 -26.47 -10.97 -2.55
N GLY A 192 -26.32 -10.27 -3.68
CA GLY A 192 -27.43 -9.84 -4.52
C GLY A 192 -28.11 -8.54 -4.06
N PHE A 193 -27.43 -7.73 -3.25
CA PHE A 193 -27.92 -6.41 -2.87
C PHE A 193 -27.59 -5.38 -3.96
N ASN A 194 -28.54 -4.49 -4.26
CA ASN A 194 -28.29 -3.36 -5.14
C ASN A 194 -27.50 -2.29 -4.38
N LEU A 195 -26.28 -2.02 -4.83
CA LEU A 195 -25.42 -0.98 -4.26
C LEU A 195 -25.58 0.32 -5.06
N PRO A 196 -25.68 1.48 -4.40
CA PRO A 196 -25.68 2.76 -5.11
C PRO A 196 -24.31 3.00 -5.77
N GLU A 197 -24.33 3.59 -6.96
CA GLU A 197 -23.11 4.06 -7.64
C GLU A 197 -22.61 5.29 -6.89
N ASP A 198 -21.38 5.22 -6.35
CA ASP A 198 -20.65 6.36 -5.78
C ASP A 198 -21.22 6.97 -4.47
N LEU A 199 -22.05 6.24 -3.73
CA LEU A 199 -22.47 6.62 -2.38
C LEU A 199 -22.28 5.47 -1.40
N ALA A 200 -22.15 5.81 -0.11
CA ALA A 200 -22.22 4.80 0.94
C ALA A 200 -23.57 4.06 0.87
N TYR A 201 -23.54 2.74 1.08
CA TYR A 201 -24.75 1.93 1.09
C TYR A 201 -25.72 2.40 2.18
N SER A 202 -26.95 2.73 1.80
CA SER A 202 -28.02 3.22 2.69
C SER A 202 -29.25 2.30 2.73
N GLY A 203 -29.14 1.08 2.21
CA GLY A 203 -30.24 0.11 2.18
C GLY A 203 -30.35 -0.74 3.44
N GLU A 204 -31.27 -1.71 3.43
CA GLU A 204 -31.48 -2.64 4.55
C GLU A 204 -30.22 -3.46 4.85
N ASN A 205 -29.96 -3.71 6.15
CA ASN A 205 -28.86 -4.57 6.59
C ASN A 205 -29.07 -6.03 6.15
N ALA A 206 -28.01 -6.83 6.16
CA ALA A 206 -28.15 -8.29 6.09
C ALA A 206 -28.73 -8.82 7.42
N HIS A 207 -29.69 -9.73 7.36
CA HIS A 207 -30.41 -10.21 8.56
C HIS A 207 -29.81 -11.48 9.17
N SER A 208 -28.93 -12.17 8.44
CA SER A 208 -28.21 -13.39 8.86
C SER A 208 -26.72 -13.27 8.52
N THR A 209 -25.87 -14.15 9.08
CA THR A 209 -24.43 -14.22 8.73
C THR A 209 -24.23 -14.41 7.23
N LEU A 210 -25.10 -15.18 6.59
CA LEU A 210 -25.23 -15.26 5.13
C LEU A 210 -26.66 -14.86 4.75
N ASP A 211 -26.80 -13.78 3.98
CA ASP A 211 -28.08 -13.27 3.47
C ASP A 211 -28.04 -13.24 1.94
N VAL A 212 -28.82 -14.12 1.31
CA VAL A 212 -28.86 -14.28 -0.15
C VAL A 212 -30.20 -13.76 -0.66
N LYS A 213 -30.19 -12.60 -1.31
CA LYS A 213 -31.35 -12.09 -2.04
C LYS A 213 -31.38 -12.69 -3.43
N GLY A 214 -31.92 -13.91 -3.53
CA GLY A 214 -32.00 -14.68 -4.78
C GLY A 214 -32.09 -16.19 -4.55
N SER A 215 -31.96 -16.95 -5.63
CA SER A 215 -31.95 -18.42 -5.57
C SER A 215 -30.56 -18.96 -5.22
N VAL A 216 -30.51 -19.98 -4.36
CA VAL A 216 -29.31 -20.81 -4.11
C VAL A 216 -29.48 -22.13 -4.85
N SER A 217 -28.57 -22.46 -5.76
CA SER A 217 -28.52 -23.79 -6.38
C SER A 217 -27.76 -24.75 -5.48
N THR A 218 -28.26 -25.98 -5.34
CA THR A 218 -27.62 -27.05 -4.55
C THR A 218 -27.46 -28.30 -5.41
N ALA A 219 -26.48 -29.15 -5.08
CA ALA A 219 -26.25 -30.38 -5.82
C ALA A 219 -27.48 -31.30 -5.81
N ILE A 220 -27.79 -31.89 -6.96
CA ILE A 220 -28.90 -32.83 -7.11
C ILE A 220 -28.51 -33.97 -8.04
N ASP A 221 -28.61 -35.19 -7.56
CA ASP A 221 -28.23 -36.40 -8.31
C ASP A 221 -29.33 -37.45 -8.29
N VAL A 222 -29.32 -38.31 -9.31
CA VAL A 222 -30.18 -39.51 -9.39
C VAL A 222 -29.29 -40.73 -9.28
N THR A 223 -29.57 -41.63 -8.34
CA THR A 223 -28.73 -42.82 -8.13
C THR A 223 -28.84 -43.80 -9.30
N SER A 224 -27.70 -44.29 -9.78
CA SER A 224 -27.60 -45.39 -10.76
C SER A 224 -27.16 -46.73 -10.14
N GLY A 225 -26.79 -46.70 -8.86
CA GLY A 225 -26.44 -47.84 -8.01
C GLY A 225 -26.34 -47.37 -6.55
N ASP A 226 -25.88 -48.25 -5.66
CA ASP A 226 -25.60 -47.92 -4.27
C ASP A 226 -24.61 -46.74 -4.19
N LEU A 227 -24.88 -45.80 -3.29
CA LEU A 227 -24.14 -44.53 -3.22
C LEU A 227 -23.73 -44.21 -1.79
N ALA A 228 -22.44 -43.94 -1.59
CA ALA A 228 -21.95 -43.30 -0.38
C ALA A 228 -21.97 -41.79 -0.56
N LEU A 229 -22.62 -41.07 0.36
CA LEU A 229 -22.70 -39.62 0.30
C LEU A 229 -21.44 -38.99 0.90
N ASP A 230 -21.03 -37.88 0.30
CA ASP A 230 -19.90 -37.06 0.72
C ASP A 230 -20.25 -35.57 0.61
N GLU A 231 -19.26 -34.69 0.64
CA GLU A 231 -19.46 -33.25 0.62
C GLU A 231 -19.95 -32.67 -0.71
N THR A 232 -19.92 -33.44 -1.80
CA THR A 232 -20.40 -32.96 -3.11
C THR A 232 -21.91 -33.14 -3.27
N HIS A 233 -22.57 -33.87 -2.37
CA HIS A 233 -23.98 -34.21 -2.47
C HIS A 233 -24.85 -33.29 -1.59
N HIS A 234 -26.11 -33.06 -2.00
CA HIS A 234 -27.12 -32.36 -1.17
C HIS A 234 -28.50 -32.99 -1.33
N THR A 235 -29.03 -33.07 -2.55
CA THR A 235 -30.30 -33.75 -2.85
C THR A 235 -30.06 -35.02 -3.66
N ILE A 236 -30.62 -36.14 -3.20
CA ILE A 236 -30.51 -37.44 -3.87
C ILE A 236 -31.91 -37.94 -4.22
N ILE A 237 -32.12 -38.27 -5.49
CA ILE A 237 -33.30 -38.98 -5.95
C ILE A 237 -32.91 -40.44 -6.20
N LEU A 238 -33.61 -41.37 -5.58
CA LEU A 238 -33.35 -42.78 -5.85
C LEU A 238 -33.85 -43.17 -7.26
N GLY A 239 -32.93 -43.56 -8.14
CA GLY A 239 -33.25 -44.10 -9.47
C GLY A 239 -33.60 -45.59 -9.47
N GLY A 240 -33.35 -46.27 -8.35
CA GLY A 240 -33.67 -47.66 -8.07
C GLY A 240 -33.58 -47.91 -6.57
N ALA A 241 -33.78 -49.16 -6.12
CA ALA A 241 -33.72 -49.55 -4.71
C ALA A 241 -32.27 -49.63 -4.19
N HIS A 242 -31.53 -48.54 -4.40
CA HIS A 242 -30.11 -48.43 -4.13
C HIS A 242 -29.88 -48.01 -2.68
N ASN A 243 -28.92 -48.65 -2.04
CA ASN A 243 -28.56 -48.34 -0.67
C ASN A 243 -27.80 -47.00 -0.60
N ILE A 244 -28.08 -46.23 0.44
CA ILE A 244 -27.39 -44.98 0.73
C ILE A 244 -26.49 -45.17 1.95
N THR A 245 -25.21 -44.84 1.82
CA THR A 245 -24.29 -44.81 2.97
C THR A 245 -24.07 -43.35 3.37
N LEU A 246 -24.50 -42.98 4.57
CA LEU A 246 -24.20 -41.67 5.15
C LEU A 246 -22.75 -41.66 5.68
N PRO A 247 -22.02 -40.52 5.58
CA PRO A 247 -20.72 -40.38 6.20
C PRO A 247 -20.86 -40.32 7.73
N ASP A 248 -19.75 -40.49 8.44
CA ASP A 248 -19.70 -40.34 9.90
C ASP A 248 -20.22 -38.96 10.31
N ALA A 249 -21.23 -38.92 11.18
CA ALA A 249 -21.86 -37.69 11.61
C ALA A 249 -20.85 -36.73 12.28
N SER A 250 -19.84 -37.28 12.97
CA SER A 250 -18.81 -36.52 13.67
C SER A 250 -17.93 -35.67 12.74
N THR A 251 -17.81 -36.03 11.47
CA THR A 251 -17.00 -35.28 10.50
C THR A 251 -17.78 -34.19 9.77
N CYS A 252 -19.10 -34.07 9.97
CA CYS A 252 -19.96 -33.22 9.13
C CYS A 252 -21.15 -32.59 9.85
N LYS A 253 -20.98 -32.19 11.13
CA LYS A 253 -22.04 -31.51 11.91
C LYS A 253 -22.69 -30.35 11.13
N GLY A 254 -24.01 -30.34 11.11
CA GLY A 254 -24.84 -29.34 10.43
C GLY A 254 -25.12 -29.64 8.95
N ARG A 255 -24.43 -30.60 8.32
CA ARG A 255 -24.67 -31.01 6.93
C ARG A 255 -26.07 -31.57 6.78
N ILE A 256 -26.76 -31.14 5.72
CA ILE A 256 -28.11 -31.59 5.37
C ILE A 256 -28.05 -32.42 4.08
N TYR A 257 -28.75 -33.56 4.09
CA TYR A 257 -29.10 -34.30 2.89
C TYR A 257 -30.62 -34.39 2.75
N ILE A 258 -31.10 -34.21 1.53
CA ILE A 258 -32.50 -34.44 1.14
C ILE A 258 -32.53 -35.71 0.30
N ILE A 259 -33.20 -36.75 0.78
CA ILE A 259 -33.27 -38.02 0.03
C ILE A 259 -34.71 -38.31 -0.33
N LYS A 260 -34.98 -38.33 -1.64
CA LYS A 260 -36.29 -38.64 -2.22
C LYS A 260 -36.29 -40.07 -2.74
N ASN A 261 -37.17 -40.90 -2.19
CA ASN A 261 -37.45 -42.23 -2.71
C ASN A 261 -38.77 -42.21 -3.51
N PRO A 262 -38.74 -42.12 -4.85
CA PRO A 262 -39.94 -42.12 -5.69
C PRO A 262 -40.48 -43.53 -6.00
N ILE A 263 -39.84 -44.60 -5.54
CA ILE A 263 -40.16 -45.99 -5.88
C ILE A 263 -41.55 -46.35 -5.34
N LEU A 264 -42.34 -47.12 -6.09
CA LEU A 264 -43.72 -47.50 -5.74
C LEU A 264 -43.75 -48.50 -4.57
N PHE A 265 -44.65 -48.27 -3.60
CA PHE A 265 -44.91 -49.20 -2.50
C PHE A 265 -45.58 -50.48 -3.04
N GLY A 266 -45.07 -51.67 -2.66
CA GLY A 266 -45.72 -52.95 -2.97
C GLY A 266 -44.86 -54.01 -3.64
N ILE A 267 -43.61 -53.69 -4.03
CA ILE A 267 -42.66 -54.65 -4.61
C ILE A 267 -41.51 -55.05 -3.66
N GLY A 268 -41.63 -54.76 -2.37
CA GLY A 268 -40.64 -55.18 -1.35
C GLY A 268 -39.25 -54.51 -1.48
N ILE A 269 -39.13 -53.49 -2.32
CA ILE A 269 -37.88 -52.78 -2.60
C ILE A 269 -37.83 -51.46 -1.80
N THR A 270 -37.47 -51.57 -0.53
CA THR A 270 -37.00 -50.43 0.27
C THR A 270 -35.49 -50.28 0.08
N ALA A 271 -35.02 -49.06 -0.16
CA ALA A 271 -33.59 -48.76 -0.10
C ALA A 271 -33.15 -48.71 1.37
N ASN A 272 -32.04 -49.38 1.69
CA ASN A 272 -31.45 -49.23 3.01
C ASN A 272 -30.64 -47.94 3.08
N ILE A 273 -30.48 -47.43 4.30
CA ILE A 273 -29.61 -46.31 4.59
C ILE A 273 -28.83 -46.57 5.88
N SER A 274 -27.66 -45.97 6.03
CA SER A 274 -27.00 -45.86 7.33
C SER A 274 -28.00 -45.42 8.41
N THR A 275 -27.83 -45.93 9.64
CA THR A 275 -28.74 -45.64 10.74
C THR A 275 -28.85 -44.13 10.99
N TYR A 276 -30.08 -43.66 11.11
CA TYR A 276 -30.43 -42.30 11.51
C TYR A 276 -31.53 -42.34 12.58
N LYS A 277 -31.67 -41.25 13.33
CA LYS A 277 -32.73 -41.04 14.32
C LYS A 277 -33.97 -40.49 13.62
N SER A 278 -35.07 -41.23 13.69
CA SER A 278 -36.38 -40.76 13.20
C SER A 278 -36.90 -39.54 13.96
N LEU A 279 -38.02 -38.97 13.52
CA LEU A 279 -38.75 -37.90 14.23
C LEU A 279 -39.13 -38.24 15.69
N LEU A 280 -39.12 -39.53 16.06
CA LEU A 280 -39.38 -40.01 17.43
C LEU A 280 -38.09 -40.29 18.22
N GLY A 281 -36.91 -40.07 17.62
CA GLY A 281 -35.61 -40.38 18.22
C GLY A 281 -35.22 -41.86 18.17
N LEU A 282 -35.95 -42.70 17.44
CA LEU A 282 -35.65 -44.13 17.28
C LEU A 282 -34.71 -44.38 16.10
N ASP A 283 -33.88 -45.42 16.21
CA ASP A 283 -32.99 -45.87 15.15
C ASP A 283 -33.77 -46.43 13.96
N VAL A 284 -33.49 -45.89 12.77
CA VAL A 284 -34.08 -46.31 11.49
C VAL A 284 -32.96 -46.44 10.46
N ASN A 285 -33.04 -47.45 9.60
CA ASN A 285 -32.04 -47.74 8.56
C ASN A 285 -32.67 -47.99 7.18
N LEU A 286 -33.87 -47.45 6.98
CA LEU A 286 -34.69 -47.66 5.79
C LEU A 286 -35.19 -46.34 5.24
N ILE A 287 -35.20 -46.21 3.92
CA ILE A 287 -35.86 -45.11 3.21
C ILE A 287 -37.17 -45.65 2.66
N ILE A 288 -38.25 -45.35 3.35
CA ILE A 288 -39.59 -45.78 2.96
C ILE A 288 -39.96 -45.25 1.56
N SER A 289 -40.64 -46.07 0.77
CA SER A 289 -41.07 -45.76 -0.59
C SER A 289 -42.01 -44.56 -0.65
N GLN A 290 -41.96 -43.79 -1.73
CA GLN A 290 -42.79 -42.60 -1.98
C GLN A 290 -42.67 -41.52 -0.90
N LYS A 291 -41.48 -41.35 -0.33
CA LYS A 291 -41.20 -40.36 0.72
C LYS A 291 -39.93 -39.59 0.43
N THR A 292 -39.88 -38.40 1.02
CA THR A 292 -38.66 -37.60 1.12
C THR A 292 -38.31 -37.50 2.59
N ILE A 293 -37.05 -37.71 2.92
CA ILE A 293 -36.51 -37.47 4.26
C ILE A 293 -35.44 -36.40 4.18
N TRP A 294 -35.41 -35.52 5.19
CA TRP A 294 -34.35 -34.55 5.38
C TRP A 294 -33.55 -34.98 6.58
N LEU A 295 -32.28 -35.28 6.37
CA LEU A 295 -31.38 -35.72 7.42
C LEU A 295 -30.35 -34.62 7.67
N GLN A 296 -30.16 -34.25 8.93
CA GLN A 296 -29.12 -33.32 9.36
C GLN A 296 -28.22 -33.98 10.40
N SER A 297 -26.91 -33.88 10.22
CA SER A 297 -25.96 -34.34 11.23
C SER A 297 -25.94 -33.39 12.42
N ASP A 298 -26.02 -33.91 13.65
CA ASP A 298 -25.82 -33.14 14.89
C ASP A 298 -24.38 -33.20 15.43
N GLY A 299 -23.52 -33.96 14.75
CA GLY A 299 -22.14 -34.26 15.15
C GLY A 299 -21.96 -35.59 15.90
N THR A 300 -23.04 -36.30 16.21
CA THR A 300 -23.03 -37.64 16.82
C THR A 300 -23.85 -38.62 16.00
N ASP A 301 -25.08 -38.22 15.64
CA ASP A 301 -26.04 -39.01 14.88
C ASP A 301 -26.57 -38.20 13.68
N TRP A 302 -27.14 -38.90 12.71
CA TRP A 302 -27.99 -38.29 11.68
C TRP A 302 -29.42 -38.18 12.20
N GLN A 303 -29.98 -36.97 12.19
CA GLN A 303 -31.32 -36.67 12.69
C GLN A 303 -32.28 -36.44 11.53
N GLN A 304 -33.43 -37.10 11.52
CA GLN A 304 -34.52 -36.72 10.63
C GLN A 304 -35.17 -35.44 11.14
N ILE A 305 -35.18 -34.40 10.30
CA ILE A 305 -35.72 -33.07 10.65
C ILE A 305 -37.00 -32.70 9.91
N GLN A 306 -37.39 -33.49 8.91
CA GLN A 306 -38.64 -33.35 8.16
C GLN A 306 -39.13 -34.69 7.61
#